data_AF-A0AAW8JPE4-F1
#
_entry.id   AF-A0AAW8JPE4-F1
#
_cell.length_a   1.000
_cell.length_b   1.000
_cell.length_c   1.000
_cell.angle_alpha   90.00
_cell.angle_beta   90.00
_cell.angle_gamma   90.00
#
_symmetry.space_group_name_H-M   'P 1'
#
loop_
_entity.id
_entity.type
_entity.pdbx_description
1 polymer ?
#
loop_
_entity_poly.entity_id
_entity_poly.type
_entity_poly.pdbx_seq_one_letter_code
_entity_poly.pdbx_strand_id
1 'polypeptide(L)'
;MSKQLNVLMPKIDLGQLQLENKQSSQLLGRRLYRIHVNQKPYWLKLQALGIHELAEQYFENELEIYRELNRVESAKHSVLGNFAIIDPQQYIRSDEQFYSAGLLIEDANNLFAQNPQSISEKATVNILLKSLDVLQNLHQLGFIHGDLKKEHFRINTNSVFLIDFEQARTINGLIRPHLSATPRYMAPELFHAVEKSIRSDIYALGIIWLEWLTQNRLSCNSYKEWAILHCQLLKINLPEKFHVLYPIFEQILAKKIDQRFANICQIKQALSKNVQRKSNKSHF
;
A
#
# COMPACT_ATOMS: atom_id res chain seq x y z
N MET A 1 -3.72 -22.29 2.27
CA MET A 1 -5.17 -22.14 2.50
C MET A 1 -5.58 -20.84 1.84
N SER A 2 -6.62 -20.86 1.00
CA SER A 2 -7.14 -19.67 0.32
C SER A 2 -7.55 -18.60 1.35
N LYS A 3 -7.20 -17.34 1.12
CA LYS A 3 -7.66 -16.20 1.94
C LYS A 3 -8.98 -15.62 1.46
N GLN A 4 -9.40 -16.00 0.25
CA GLN A 4 -10.74 -15.73 -0.22
C GLN A 4 -11.74 -16.48 0.66
N LEU A 5 -12.57 -15.70 1.35
CA LEU A 5 -13.61 -16.21 2.20
C LEU A 5 -14.76 -16.75 1.33
N ASN A 6 -15.29 -17.92 1.69
CA ASN A 6 -16.60 -18.36 1.20
C ASN A 6 -17.67 -17.60 1.99
N VAL A 7 -18.11 -16.48 1.44
CA VAL A 7 -18.98 -15.57 2.18
C VAL A 7 -20.46 -15.85 1.92
N LEU A 8 -21.12 -16.46 2.90
CA LEU A 8 -22.58 -16.39 3.04
C LEU A 8 -22.90 -15.13 3.83
N MET A 9 -23.33 -14.07 3.15
CA MET A 9 -23.74 -12.81 3.75
C MET A 9 -25.26 -12.63 3.70
N PRO A 10 -25.87 -12.00 4.71
CA PRO A 10 -27.24 -11.50 4.59
C PRO A 10 -27.32 -10.40 3.52
N LYS A 11 -28.53 -10.14 3.02
CA LYS A 11 -28.76 -8.96 2.18
C LYS A 11 -28.48 -7.68 2.98
N ILE A 12 -27.73 -6.77 2.39
CA ILE A 12 -27.34 -5.48 2.94
C ILE A 12 -28.13 -4.40 2.23
N ASP A 13 -28.78 -3.53 3.00
CA ASP A 13 -29.42 -2.32 2.51
C ASP A 13 -28.48 -1.14 2.66
N LEU A 14 -28.00 -0.58 1.54
CA LEU A 14 -27.05 0.54 1.58
C LEU A 14 -27.69 1.83 2.12
N GLY A 15 -29.01 1.97 2.06
CA GLY A 15 -29.70 3.16 2.59
C GLY A 15 -29.59 3.31 4.10
N GLN A 16 -29.18 2.24 4.80
CA GLN A 16 -28.97 2.23 6.25
C GLN A 16 -27.49 2.41 6.64
N LEU A 17 -26.59 2.53 5.65
CA LEU A 17 -25.16 2.62 5.86
C LEU A 17 -24.63 4.01 5.48
N GLN A 18 -23.60 4.44 6.20
CA GLN A 18 -22.90 5.67 5.89
C GLN A 18 -21.74 5.40 4.93
N LEU A 19 -21.57 6.29 3.94
CA LEU A 19 -20.38 6.32 3.09
C LEU A 19 -19.18 6.85 3.86
N GLU A 20 -18.08 6.12 3.77
CA GLU A 20 -16.83 6.40 4.50
C GLU A 20 -15.78 7.11 3.63
N ASN A 21 -15.97 7.14 2.30
CA ASN A 21 -15.08 7.86 1.39
C ASN A 21 -15.52 9.31 1.16
N LYS A 22 -14.56 10.19 0.82
CA LYS A 22 -14.81 11.62 0.57
C LYS A 22 -15.69 11.84 -0.67
N GLN A 23 -16.44 12.95 -0.68
CA GLN A 23 -17.31 13.32 -1.81
C GLN A 23 -16.59 13.32 -3.17
N SER A 24 -15.33 13.80 -3.24
CA SER A 24 -14.55 13.77 -4.49
C SER A 24 -14.28 12.35 -5.01
N SER A 25 -14.19 11.36 -4.13
CA SER A 25 -14.08 9.94 -4.48
C SER A 25 -15.44 9.38 -4.92
N GLN A 26 -16.52 9.80 -4.26
CA GLN A 26 -17.90 9.41 -4.61
C GLN A 26 -18.32 9.90 -5.99
N LEU A 27 -17.86 11.08 -6.42
CA LEU A 27 -18.06 11.62 -7.77
C LEU A 27 -17.44 10.75 -8.87
N LEU A 28 -16.49 9.88 -8.53
CA LEU A 28 -15.91 8.89 -9.45
C LEU A 28 -16.69 7.55 -9.43
N GLY A 29 -17.85 7.50 -8.76
CA GLY A 29 -18.66 6.29 -8.60
C GLY A 29 -18.19 5.35 -7.49
N ARG A 30 -17.12 5.68 -6.76
CA ARG A 30 -16.61 4.83 -5.68
C ARG A 30 -17.54 4.89 -4.48
N ARG A 31 -17.89 3.74 -3.93
CA ARG A 31 -18.64 3.63 -2.67
C ARG A 31 -17.86 2.76 -1.70
N LEU A 32 -17.62 3.27 -0.50
CA LEU A 32 -16.92 2.56 0.55
C LEU A 32 -17.76 2.57 1.81
N TYR A 33 -18.07 1.39 2.34
CA TYR A 33 -18.87 1.21 3.54
C TYR A 33 -18.12 0.36 4.55
N ARG A 34 -18.39 0.58 5.83
CA ARG A 34 -17.98 -0.33 6.89
C ARG A 34 -19.16 -1.20 7.28
N ILE A 35 -18.98 -2.51 7.22
CA ILE A 35 -20.02 -3.49 7.50
C ILE A 35 -19.53 -4.55 8.49
N HIS A 36 -20.45 -5.36 9.01
CA HIS A 36 -20.11 -6.52 9.83
C HIS A 36 -20.61 -7.80 9.16
N VAL A 37 -19.72 -8.79 9.06
CA VAL A 37 -20.04 -10.13 8.55
C VAL A 37 -19.62 -11.13 9.62
N ASN A 38 -20.56 -11.93 10.13
CA ASN A 38 -20.32 -12.87 11.22
C ASN A 38 -19.60 -12.23 12.42
N GLN A 39 -20.07 -11.06 12.85
CA GLN A 39 -19.52 -10.24 13.95
C GLN A 39 -18.10 -9.69 13.72
N LYS A 40 -17.51 -9.87 12.53
CA LYS A 40 -16.22 -9.28 12.16
C LYS A 40 -16.40 -8.06 11.26
N PRO A 41 -15.65 -6.97 11.47
CA PRO A 41 -15.74 -5.77 10.64
C PRO A 41 -15.02 -5.95 9.30
N TYR A 42 -15.64 -5.44 8.23
CA TYR A 42 -15.11 -5.44 6.86
C TYR A 42 -15.35 -4.08 6.20
N TRP A 43 -14.46 -3.75 5.27
CA TRP A 43 -14.65 -2.71 4.28
C TRP A 43 -15.33 -3.31 3.05
N LEU A 44 -16.51 -2.80 2.70
CA LEU A 44 -17.21 -3.10 1.46
C LEU A 44 -16.93 -1.98 0.45
N LYS A 45 -16.17 -2.31 -0.59
CA LYS A 45 -15.86 -1.44 -1.71
C LYS A 45 -16.70 -1.84 -2.92
N LEU A 46 -17.45 -0.87 -3.44
CA LEU A 46 -18.27 -1.00 -4.65
C LEU A 46 -17.93 0.13 -5.62
N GLN A 47 -18.20 -0.10 -6.90
CA GLN A 47 -18.03 0.89 -7.96
C GLN A 47 -19.35 1.01 -8.73
N ALA A 48 -19.94 2.19 -8.72
CA ALA A 48 -21.12 2.51 -9.50
C ALA A 48 -20.77 2.50 -10.99
N LEU A 49 -21.68 1.95 -11.80
CA LEU A 49 -21.50 1.74 -13.24
C LEU A 49 -21.92 2.99 -14.03
N GLY A 50 -21.16 3.33 -15.07
CA GLY A 50 -21.48 4.43 -15.98
C GLY A 50 -21.20 5.83 -15.41
N ILE A 51 -20.44 5.92 -14.31
CA ILE A 51 -20.13 7.20 -13.66
C ILE A 51 -18.78 7.74 -14.13
N HIS A 52 -17.75 6.89 -14.18
CA HIS A 52 -16.41 7.31 -14.57
C HIS A 52 -15.60 6.12 -15.08
N GLU A 53 -15.48 6.00 -16.41
CA GLU A 53 -14.89 4.86 -17.11
C GLU A 53 -13.51 4.47 -16.56
N LEU A 54 -12.61 5.44 -16.38
CA LEU A 54 -11.27 5.16 -15.87
C LEU A 54 -11.28 4.66 -14.41
N ALA A 55 -12.26 5.06 -13.60
CA ALA A 55 -12.37 4.58 -12.22
C ALA A 55 -12.92 3.14 -12.18
N GLU A 56 -13.83 2.81 -13.10
CA GLU A 56 -14.30 1.45 -13.32
C GLU A 56 -13.16 0.53 -13.76
N GLN A 57 -12.31 0.98 -14.70
CA GLN A 57 -11.12 0.24 -15.12
C GLN A 57 -10.12 0.01 -13.97
N TYR A 58 -9.93 1.00 -13.09
CA TYR A 58 -9.06 0.84 -11.90
C TYR A 58 -9.64 -0.17 -10.91
N PHE A 59 -10.95 -0.16 -10.69
CA PHE A 59 -11.60 -1.12 -9.81
C PHE A 59 -11.58 -2.54 -10.39
N GLU A 60 -11.79 -2.69 -11.70
CA GLU A 60 -11.62 -3.96 -12.40
C GLU A 60 -10.19 -4.49 -12.28
N ASN A 61 -9.17 -3.62 -12.47
CA ASN A 61 -7.78 -3.99 -12.28
C ASN A 61 -7.51 -4.46 -10.85
N GLU A 62 -8.02 -3.75 -9.84
CA GLU A 62 -7.89 -4.18 -8.44
C GLU A 62 -8.48 -5.58 -8.22
N LEU A 63 -9.69 -5.83 -8.70
CA LEU A 63 -10.34 -7.13 -8.59
C LEU A 63 -9.50 -8.24 -9.24
N GLU A 64 -8.93 -7.99 -10.42
CA GLU A 64 -8.08 -8.99 -11.08
C GLU A 64 -6.78 -9.24 -10.32
N ILE A 65 -6.14 -8.20 -9.79
CA ILE A 65 -4.95 -8.36 -8.95
C ILE A 65 -5.26 -9.20 -7.70
N TYR A 66 -6.42 -9.00 -7.06
CA TYR A 66 -6.85 -9.87 -5.95
C TYR A 66 -7.02 -11.33 -6.39
N ARG A 67 -7.61 -11.58 -7.57
CA ARG A 67 -7.77 -12.95 -8.10
C ARG A 67 -6.43 -13.60 -8.41
N GLU A 68 -5.55 -12.89 -9.12
CA GLU A 68 -4.23 -13.41 -9.48
C GLU A 68 -3.38 -13.68 -8.22
N LEU A 69 -3.29 -12.72 -7.29
CA LEU A 69 -2.55 -12.89 -6.05
C LEU A 69 -3.11 -14.07 -5.24
N ASN A 70 -4.43 -14.23 -5.12
CA ASN A 70 -5.02 -15.37 -4.39
C ASN A 70 -4.71 -16.73 -5.05
N ARG A 71 -4.47 -16.78 -6.36
CA ARG A 71 -4.04 -18.00 -7.06
C ARG A 71 -2.57 -18.33 -6.79
N VAL A 72 -1.70 -17.32 -6.68
CA VAL A 72 -0.24 -17.52 -6.62
C VAL A 72 0.37 -17.40 -5.21
N GLU A 73 -0.33 -16.75 -4.27
CA GLU A 73 0.16 -16.57 -2.92
C GLU A 73 0.17 -17.88 -2.13
N SER A 74 0.98 -17.93 -1.07
CA SER A 74 1.13 -19.10 -0.23
C SER A 74 1.28 -18.70 1.23
N ALA A 75 1.23 -19.67 2.15
CA ALA A 75 1.49 -19.39 3.56
C ALA A 75 2.86 -18.73 3.81
N LYS A 76 3.85 -19.00 2.94
CA LYS A 76 5.20 -18.42 3.03
C LYS A 76 5.32 -17.04 2.37
N HIS A 77 4.60 -16.82 1.27
CA HIS A 77 4.56 -15.55 0.54
C HIS A 77 3.13 -15.04 0.52
N SER A 78 2.76 -14.38 1.62
CA SER A 78 1.42 -13.88 1.87
C SER A 78 1.40 -12.37 1.64
N VAL A 79 0.42 -11.89 0.87
CA VAL A 79 0.28 -10.47 0.54
C VAL A 79 -1.10 -9.95 0.89
N LEU A 80 -2.14 -10.77 0.73
CA LEU A 80 -3.53 -10.35 0.94
C LEU A 80 -3.97 -10.53 2.39
N GLY A 81 -4.92 -9.73 2.84
CA GLY A 81 -5.69 -10.02 4.06
C GLY A 81 -6.80 -11.02 3.76
N ASN A 82 -7.64 -11.32 4.75
CA ASN A 82 -8.92 -11.98 4.44
C ASN A 82 -9.77 -11.06 3.56
N PHE A 83 -10.27 -11.59 2.46
CA PHE A 83 -11.05 -10.82 1.50
C PHE A 83 -12.15 -11.68 0.87
N ALA A 84 -13.08 -11.04 0.18
CA ALA A 84 -14.01 -11.74 -0.71
C ALA A 84 -14.37 -10.84 -1.89
N ILE A 85 -14.50 -11.47 -3.06
CA ILE A 85 -15.14 -10.85 -4.22
C ILE A 85 -16.57 -11.38 -4.26
N ILE A 86 -17.54 -10.48 -4.22
CA ILE A 86 -18.97 -10.80 -4.14
C ILE A 86 -19.69 -10.30 -5.39
N ASP A 87 -20.84 -10.89 -5.71
CA ASP A 87 -21.78 -10.32 -6.68
C ASP A 87 -22.71 -9.32 -5.95
N PRO A 88 -22.63 -8.00 -6.23
CA PRO A 88 -23.49 -7.03 -5.57
C PRO A 88 -24.98 -7.31 -5.80
N GLN A 89 -25.39 -7.88 -6.94
CA GLN A 89 -26.82 -8.16 -7.21
C GLN A 89 -27.40 -9.19 -6.24
N GLN A 90 -26.57 -10.11 -5.74
CA GLN A 90 -26.98 -11.12 -4.79
C GLN A 90 -27.17 -10.56 -3.37
N TYR A 91 -26.28 -9.65 -2.95
CA TYR A 91 -26.15 -9.24 -1.56
C TYR A 91 -26.56 -7.80 -1.27
N ILE A 92 -26.62 -6.91 -2.26
CA ILE A 92 -26.79 -5.47 -2.06
C ILE A 92 -28.18 -5.02 -2.54
N ARG A 93 -28.90 -4.28 -1.69
CA ARG A 93 -30.10 -3.54 -2.05
C ARG A 93 -29.74 -2.07 -2.18
N SER A 94 -29.93 -1.52 -3.38
CA SER A 94 -29.69 -0.13 -3.72
C SER A 94 -30.42 0.21 -5.03
N ASP A 95 -30.77 1.48 -5.21
CA ASP A 95 -31.25 2.01 -6.49
C ASP A 95 -30.11 2.26 -7.48
N GLU A 96 -28.85 2.30 -6.99
CA GLU A 96 -27.66 2.43 -7.83
C GLU A 96 -27.30 1.10 -8.49
N GLN A 97 -26.85 1.17 -9.75
CA GLN A 97 -26.26 0.04 -10.44
C GLN A 97 -24.76 -0.02 -10.18
N PHE A 98 -24.27 -1.19 -9.79
CA PHE A 98 -22.86 -1.43 -9.52
C PHE A 98 -22.22 -2.30 -10.60
N TYR A 99 -20.90 -2.21 -10.68
CA TYR A 99 -20.07 -3.18 -11.38
C TYR A 99 -20.40 -4.61 -10.91
N SER A 100 -20.21 -5.60 -11.77
CA SER A 100 -20.65 -6.99 -11.56
C SER A 100 -20.00 -7.70 -10.36
N ALA A 101 -19.00 -7.07 -9.75
CA ALA A 101 -18.29 -7.55 -8.58
C ALA A 101 -18.11 -6.44 -7.55
N GLY A 102 -18.18 -6.79 -6.28
CA GLY A 102 -17.81 -5.97 -5.13
C GLY A 102 -16.63 -6.59 -4.39
N LEU A 103 -15.91 -5.80 -3.61
CA LEU A 103 -14.75 -6.25 -2.86
C LEU A 103 -14.95 -6.04 -1.36
N LEU A 104 -14.80 -7.12 -0.60
CA LEU A 104 -14.77 -7.12 0.86
C LEU A 104 -13.34 -7.32 1.32
N ILE A 105 -12.88 -6.46 2.22
CA ILE A 105 -11.54 -6.53 2.80
C ILE A 105 -11.69 -6.49 4.32
N GLU A 106 -11.01 -7.38 5.03
CA GLU A 106 -11.04 -7.35 6.49
C GLU A 106 -10.58 -6.00 7.03
N ASP A 107 -11.32 -5.48 8.00
CA ASP A 107 -10.90 -4.28 8.70
C ASP A 107 -9.83 -4.63 9.74
N ALA A 108 -8.64 -4.09 9.54
CA ALA A 108 -7.44 -4.39 10.31
C ALA A 108 -6.69 -3.10 10.64
N ASN A 109 -5.76 -3.10 11.59
CA ASN A 109 -5.05 -1.89 11.99
C ASN A 109 -4.04 -1.42 10.94
N ASN A 110 -3.68 -0.14 10.94
CA ASN A 110 -2.56 0.36 10.14
C ASN A 110 -1.23 -0.11 10.77
N LEU A 111 -0.31 -0.65 9.97
CA LEU A 111 1.01 -1.09 10.43
C LEU A 111 1.82 0.03 11.11
N PHE A 112 1.72 1.24 10.58
CA PHE A 112 2.42 2.44 11.04
C PHE A 112 1.59 3.30 12.02
N ALA A 113 0.61 2.71 12.71
CA ALA A 113 -0.27 3.44 13.64
C ALA A 113 0.47 3.97 14.88
N GLN A 114 1.51 3.28 15.35
CA GLN A 114 2.27 3.69 16.53
C GLN A 114 3.22 4.84 16.20
N ASN A 115 3.38 5.78 17.12
CA ASN A 115 4.40 6.82 17.00
C ASN A 115 5.80 6.19 17.27
N PRO A 116 6.75 6.28 16.33
CA PRO A 116 8.08 5.68 16.48
C PRO A 116 8.89 6.33 17.62
N GLN A 117 8.53 7.54 18.05
CA GLN A 117 9.15 8.19 19.22
C GLN A 117 8.75 7.51 20.54
N SER A 118 7.52 6.97 20.62
CA SER A 118 6.97 6.35 21.84
C SER A 118 7.23 4.85 21.96
N ILE A 119 7.96 4.23 21.02
CA ILE A 119 8.28 2.80 21.02
C ILE A 119 9.79 2.57 20.99
N SER A 120 10.24 1.37 21.35
CA SER A 120 11.67 1.04 21.32
C SER A 120 12.23 1.03 19.89
N GLU A 121 13.54 1.22 19.75
CA GLU A 121 14.21 1.07 18.45
C GLU A 121 14.00 -0.32 17.85
N LYS A 122 14.00 -1.38 18.69
CA LYS A 122 13.72 -2.75 18.27
C LYS A 122 12.31 -2.88 17.69
N ALA A 123 11.30 -2.27 18.34
CA ALA A 123 9.94 -2.25 17.83
C ALA A 123 9.84 -1.47 16.51
N THR A 124 10.57 -0.35 16.41
CA THR A 124 10.66 0.45 15.18
C THR A 124 11.21 -0.38 14.02
N VAL A 125 12.38 -1.02 14.21
CA VAL A 125 13.00 -1.89 13.20
C VAL A 125 12.09 -3.06 12.83
N ASN A 126 11.36 -3.64 13.80
CA ASN A 126 10.41 -4.70 13.51
C ASN A 126 9.28 -4.24 12.57
N ILE A 127 8.75 -3.03 12.75
CA ILE A 127 7.74 -2.46 11.84
C ILE A 127 8.33 -2.26 10.43
N LEU A 128 9.56 -1.73 10.34
CA LEU A 128 10.25 -1.58 9.04
C LEU A 128 10.43 -2.93 8.35
N LEU A 129 10.92 -3.94 9.07
CA LEU A 129 11.10 -5.30 8.54
C LEU A 129 9.79 -5.91 8.08
N LYS A 130 8.71 -5.80 8.86
CA LYS A 130 7.38 -6.28 8.46
C LYS A 130 6.87 -5.62 7.17
N SER A 131 7.12 -4.32 7.00
CA SER A 131 6.77 -3.62 5.75
C SER A 131 7.60 -4.09 4.55
N LEU A 132 8.88 -4.42 4.77
CA LEU A 132 9.72 -5.05 3.75
C LEU A 132 9.25 -6.45 3.41
N ASP A 133 8.86 -7.26 4.41
CA ASP A 133 8.46 -8.65 4.19
C ASP A 133 7.24 -8.75 3.26
N VAL A 134 6.18 -7.98 3.52
CA VAL A 134 4.98 -8.02 2.68
C VAL A 134 5.26 -7.48 1.27
N LEU A 135 6.09 -6.43 1.14
CA LEU A 135 6.42 -5.86 -0.16
C LEU A 135 7.36 -6.78 -0.95
N GLN A 136 8.29 -7.46 -0.27
CA GLN A 136 9.14 -8.50 -0.86
C GLN A 136 8.29 -9.63 -1.41
N ASN A 137 7.29 -10.09 -0.65
CA ASN A 137 6.37 -11.13 -1.11
C ASN A 137 5.64 -10.69 -2.39
N LEU A 138 5.10 -9.47 -2.43
CA LEU A 138 4.45 -8.93 -3.63
C LEU A 138 5.39 -8.95 -4.85
N HIS A 139 6.61 -8.43 -4.68
CA HIS A 139 7.61 -8.37 -5.76
C HIS A 139 8.05 -9.76 -6.22
N GLN A 140 8.20 -10.72 -5.31
CA GLN A 140 8.54 -12.11 -5.61
C GLN A 140 7.41 -12.88 -6.30
N LEU A 141 6.16 -12.51 -6.04
CA LEU A 141 5.00 -13.02 -6.76
C LEU A 141 4.84 -12.40 -8.17
N GLY A 142 5.72 -11.47 -8.55
CA GLY A 142 5.73 -10.89 -9.90
C GLY A 142 4.94 -9.59 -10.03
N PHE A 143 4.59 -8.92 -8.92
CA PHE A 143 3.74 -7.73 -8.92
C PHE A 143 4.48 -6.50 -8.41
N ILE A 144 4.03 -5.33 -8.87
CA ILE A 144 4.38 -4.00 -8.36
C ILE A 144 3.10 -3.38 -7.82
N HIS A 145 3.14 -2.76 -6.65
CA HIS A 145 1.95 -2.10 -6.10
C HIS A 145 1.65 -0.78 -6.82
N GLY A 146 2.67 0.05 -7.06
CA GLY A 146 2.56 1.22 -7.93
C GLY A 146 1.89 2.46 -7.34
N ASP A 147 1.30 2.39 -6.14
CA ASP A 147 0.75 3.53 -5.39
C ASP A 147 0.82 3.28 -3.88
N LEU A 148 1.99 2.93 -3.36
CA LEU A 148 2.14 2.66 -1.93
C LEU A 148 1.86 3.91 -1.09
N LYS A 149 1.05 3.73 -0.05
CA LYS A 149 0.80 4.70 1.02
C LYS A 149 0.87 4.00 2.37
N LYS A 150 1.06 4.75 3.46
CA LYS A 150 1.04 4.17 4.81
C LYS A 150 -0.30 3.48 5.12
N GLU A 151 -1.40 3.97 4.55
CA GLU A 151 -2.75 3.44 4.76
C GLU A 151 -2.92 2.03 4.20
N HIS A 152 -2.12 1.67 3.19
CA HIS A 152 -2.22 0.39 2.47
C HIS A 152 -1.53 -0.76 3.22
N PHE A 153 -0.64 -0.47 4.19
CA PHE A 153 -0.03 -1.50 5.03
C PHE A 153 -0.93 -1.78 6.24
N ARG A 154 -1.61 -2.92 6.22
CA ARG A 154 -2.48 -3.36 7.31
C ARG A 154 -1.85 -4.47 8.14
N ILE A 155 -2.27 -4.59 9.39
CA ILE A 155 -1.81 -5.62 10.31
C ILE A 155 -2.97 -6.18 11.14
N ASN A 156 -3.10 -7.51 11.17
CA ASN A 156 -4.03 -8.24 12.03
C ASN A 156 -3.31 -9.41 12.71
N THR A 157 -3.45 -9.58 14.03
CA THR A 157 -2.87 -10.69 14.83
C THR A 157 -1.44 -11.08 14.40
N ASN A 158 -0.59 -10.09 14.09
CA ASN A 158 0.79 -10.19 13.57
C ASN A 158 1.02 -10.47 12.07
N SER A 159 -0.01 -10.71 11.27
CA SER A 159 0.11 -10.82 9.81
C SER A 159 -0.03 -9.44 9.16
N VAL A 160 0.96 -9.06 8.34
CA VAL A 160 0.92 -7.84 7.54
C VAL A 160 0.44 -8.17 6.13
N PHE A 161 -0.43 -7.31 5.60
CA PHE A 161 -0.96 -7.44 4.26
C PHE A 161 -1.12 -6.06 3.59
N LEU A 162 -1.27 -6.08 2.28
CA LEU A 162 -1.49 -4.90 1.44
C LEU A 162 -2.95 -4.83 0.97
N ILE A 163 -3.41 -3.61 0.73
CA ILE A 163 -4.74 -3.30 0.19
C ILE A 163 -4.60 -2.20 -0.87
N ASP A 164 -5.67 -1.92 -1.60
CA ASP A 164 -5.75 -0.88 -2.64
C ASP A 164 -4.81 -1.16 -3.83
N PHE A 165 -5.16 -2.17 -4.62
CA PHE A 165 -4.39 -2.61 -5.78
C PHE A 165 -4.84 -1.97 -7.09
N GLU A 166 -5.60 -0.86 -7.05
CA GLU A 166 -6.07 -0.14 -8.25
C GLU A 166 -4.93 0.15 -9.25
N GLN A 167 -3.75 0.45 -8.71
CA GLN A 167 -2.56 0.86 -9.47
C GLN A 167 -1.52 -0.23 -9.65
N ALA A 168 -1.80 -1.44 -9.16
CA ALA A 168 -0.88 -2.55 -9.22
C ALA A 168 -0.81 -3.14 -10.63
N ARG A 169 0.35 -3.72 -10.94
CA ARG A 169 0.61 -4.36 -12.23
C ARG A 169 1.58 -5.53 -12.07
N THR A 170 1.54 -6.45 -13.01
CA THR A 170 2.57 -7.47 -13.14
C THR A 170 3.86 -6.84 -13.69
N ILE A 171 5.01 -7.30 -13.21
CA ILE A 171 6.35 -6.78 -13.58
C ILE A 171 6.59 -6.93 -15.09
N ASN A 172 6.12 -8.01 -15.68
CA ASN A 172 6.23 -8.29 -17.12
C ASN A 172 4.91 -8.03 -17.87
N GLY A 173 3.97 -7.31 -17.25
CA GLY A 173 2.67 -7.01 -17.82
C GLY A 173 2.71 -5.89 -18.85
N LEU A 174 1.63 -5.80 -19.62
CA LEU A 174 1.42 -4.72 -20.58
C LEU A 174 1.55 -3.35 -19.91
N ILE A 175 2.19 -2.44 -20.63
CA ILE A 175 2.36 -1.05 -20.24
C ILE A 175 0.98 -0.38 -20.28
N ARG A 176 0.54 0.17 -19.15
CA ARG A 176 -0.69 0.97 -19.11
C ARG A 176 -0.35 2.44 -19.36
N PRO A 177 -1.06 3.14 -20.26
CA PRO A 177 -0.75 4.52 -20.64
C PRO A 177 -0.99 5.54 -19.51
N HIS A 178 -1.78 5.17 -18.49
CA HIS A 178 -2.14 6.08 -17.41
C HIS A 178 -1.22 5.89 -16.19
N LEU A 179 -0.25 6.79 -16.04
CA LEU A 179 0.50 6.97 -14.79
C LEU A 179 -0.34 7.78 -13.79
N SER A 180 -1.27 7.12 -13.10
CA SER A 180 -1.80 7.64 -11.83
C SER A 180 -0.95 7.10 -10.69
N ALA A 181 -0.47 7.99 -9.83
CA ALA A 181 0.09 7.66 -8.53
C ALA A 181 -0.04 8.90 -7.66
N THR A 182 0.03 8.72 -6.36
CA THR A 182 -0.07 9.80 -5.40
C THR A 182 1.24 10.58 -5.40
N PRO A 183 1.28 11.85 -5.88
CA PRO A 183 2.53 12.58 -6.11
C PRO A 183 3.46 12.65 -4.89
N ARG A 184 2.88 12.64 -3.68
CA ARG A 184 3.58 12.58 -2.39
C ARG A 184 4.55 11.43 -2.21
N TYR A 185 4.23 10.26 -2.77
CA TYR A 185 5.04 9.04 -2.64
C TYR A 185 5.70 8.66 -3.97
N MET A 186 5.48 9.47 -5.01
CA MET A 186 5.89 9.20 -6.37
C MET A 186 7.40 9.29 -6.51
N ALA A 187 8.01 8.27 -7.10
CA ALA A 187 9.44 8.26 -7.38
C ALA A 187 9.82 9.27 -8.48
N PRO A 188 11.04 9.86 -8.48
CA PRO A 188 11.42 10.94 -9.40
C PRO A 188 11.27 10.61 -10.89
N GLU A 189 11.54 9.36 -11.26
CA GLU A 189 11.39 8.85 -12.63
C GLU A 189 9.94 8.86 -13.11
N LEU A 190 8.96 8.68 -12.22
CA LEU A 190 7.54 8.65 -12.59
C LEU A 190 7.02 10.02 -13.02
N PHE A 191 7.62 11.12 -12.51
CA PHE A 191 7.35 12.48 -13.00
C PHE A 191 7.86 12.72 -14.43
N HIS A 192 8.76 11.86 -14.90
CA HIS A 192 9.29 11.86 -16.26
C HIS A 192 8.61 10.78 -17.13
N ALA A 193 7.44 10.30 -16.69
CA ALA A 193 6.66 9.24 -17.35
C ALA A 193 7.41 7.91 -17.53
N VAL A 194 8.48 7.68 -16.76
CA VAL A 194 9.11 6.36 -16.68
C VAL A 194 8.16 5.42 -15.96
N GLU A 195 8.19 4.14 -16.35
CA GLU A 195 7.30 3.15 -15.80
C GLU A 195 7.57 2.80 -14.33
N LYS A 196 6.47 2.45 -13.64
CA LYS A 196 6.51 1.84 -12.31
C LYS A 196 7.35 0.56 -12.34
N SER A 197 8.15 0.38 -11.28
CA SER A 197 9.05 -0.73 -11.10
C SER A 197 9.14 -1.12 -9.62
N ILE A 198 9.81 -2.23 -9.32
CA ILE A 198 10.22 -2.58 -7.95
C ILE A 198 10.89 -1.37 -7.26
N ARG A 199 11.73 -0.63 -7.98
CA ARG A 199 12.48 0.50 -7.44
C ARG A 199 11.60 1.71 -7.15
N SER A 200 10.50 1.91 -7.89
CA SER A 200 9.55 2.97 -7.57
C SER A 200 8.74 2.66 -6.31
N ASP A 201 8.36 1.39 -6.08
CA ASP A 201 7.77 0.94 -4.82
C ASP A 201 8.74 1.13 -3.64
N ILE A 202 10.03 0.80 -3.84
CA ILE A 202 11.08 1.01 -2.84
C ILE A 202 11.18 2.49 -2.44
N TYR A 203 11.16 3.40 -3.41
CA TYR A 203 11.19 4.84 -3.14
C TYR A 203 9.95 5.28 -2.34
N ALA A 204 8.75 4.85 -2.76
CA ALA A 204 7.51 5.16 -2.05
C ALA A 204 7.53 4.67 -0.60
N LEU A 205 8.04 3.45 -0.36
CA LEU A 205 8.26 2.92 0.99
C LEU A 205 9.26 3.78 1.79
N GLY A 206 10.33 4.26 1.15
CA GLY A 206 11.27 5.20 1.74
C GLY A 206 10.62 6.49 2.21
N ILE A 207 9.70 7.06 1.43
CA ILE A 207 8.95 8.27 1.83
C ILE A 207 8.01 7.96 3.00
N ILE A 208 7.31 6.82 2.97
CA ILE A 208 6.46 6.36 4.08
C ILE A 208 7.28 6.26 5.37
N TRP A 209 8.46 5.63 5.30
CA TRP A 209 9.35 5.52 6.45
C TRP A 209 9.86 6.89 6.91
N LEU A 210 10.21 7.79 6.00
CA LEU A 210 10.68 9.13 6.35
C LEU A 210 9.58 9.90 7.09
N GLU A 211 8.37 9.96 6.54
CA GLU A 211 7.23 10.64 7.17
C GLU A 211 6.90 10.01 8.53
N TRP A 212 6.94 8.68 8.63
CA TRP A 212 6.67 7.97 9.87
C TRP A 212 7.75 8.24 10.93
N LEU A 213 9.02 8.02 10.65
CA LEU A 213 10.10 8.19 11.63
C LEU A 213 10.25 9.63 12.11
N THR A 214 10.03 10.60 11.22
CA THR A 214 10.11 12.04 11.54
C THR A 214 8.84 12.59 12.17
N GLN A 215 7.72 11.84 12.08
CA GLN A 215 6.37 12.33 12.37
C GLN A 215 6.02 13.62 11.61
N ASN A 216 6.70 13.87 10.49
CA ASN A 216 6.49 15.02 9.63
C ASN A 216 5.94 14.56 8.30
N ARG A 217 4.65 14.82 8.08
CA ARG A 217 3.97 14.52 6.83
C ARG A 217 4.32 15.59 5.80
N LEU A 218 4.91 15.21 4.66
CA LEU A 218 5.30 16.14 3.60
C LEU A 218 4.08 16.90 3.06
N SER A 219 4.25 18.07 2.49
CA SER A 219 3.12 18.77 1.86
C SER A 219 3.63 19.64 0.73
N CYS A 220 2.88 19.60 -0.36
CA CYS A 220 3.02 20.48 -1.51
C CYS A 220 1.61 20.79 -2.02
N ASN A 221 1.45 21.97 -2.59
CA ASN A 221 0.16 22.51 -3.03
C ASN A 221 -0.13 22.21 -4.51
N SER A 222 0.86 21.70 -5.25
CA SER A 222 0.70 21.39 -6.68
C SER A 222 1.53 20.19 -7.11
N TYR A 223 1.15 19.59 -8.24
CA TYR A 223 1.94 18.53 -8.88
C TYR A 223 3.37 18.97 -9.20
N LYS A 224 3.55 20.23 -9.65
CA LYS A 224 4.86 20.82 -9.94
C LYS A 224 5.75 20.90 -8.70
N GLU A 225 5.19 21.33 -7.57
CA GLU A 225 5.94 21.38 -6.30
C GLU A 225 6.35 19.97 -5.84
N TRP A 226 5.48 18.97 -5.99
CA TRP A 226 5.85 17.56 -5.72
C TRP A 226 7.01 17.10 -6.61
N ALA A 227 6.96 17.40 -7.91
CA ALA A 227 8.04 17.06 -8.84
C ALA A 227 9.36 17.71 -8.41
N ILE A 228 9.35 19.01 -8.07
CA ILE A 228 10.54 19.73 -7.58
C ILE A 228 11.06 19.10 -6.28
N LEU A 229 10.18 18.79 -5.33
CA LEU A 229 10.56 18.18 -4.07
C LEU A 229 11.28 16.84 -4.31
N HIS A 230 10.62 15.90 -4.99
CA HIS A 230 11.17 14.56 -5.18
C HIS A 230 12.41 14.53 -6.07
N CYS A 231 12.44 15.35 -7.13
CA CYS A 231 13.56 15.36 -8.07
C CYS A 231 14.77 16.16 -7.56
N GLN A 232 14.56 17.17 -6.69
CA GLN A 232 15.62 18.13 -6.37
C GLN A 232 15.76 18.43 -4.87
N LEU A 233 14.67 18.69 -4.15
CA LEU A 233 14.75 19.30 -2.82
C LEU A 233 14.60 18.36 -1.63
N LEU A 234 14.23 17.09 -1.83
CA LEU A 234 14.00 16.14 -0.74
C LEU A 234 15.27 16.01 0.14
N LYS A 235 15.11 16.27 1.44
CA LYS A 235 16.16 16.14 2.46
C LYS A 235 15.81 15.04 3.44
N ILE A 236 16.80 14.24 3.80
CA ILE A 236 16.67 13.19 4.82
C ILE A 236 17.06 13.80 6.17
N ASN A 237 16.07 14.16 6.97
CA ASN A 237 16.27 14.75 8.30
C ASN A 237 15.70 13.81 9.36
N LEU A 238 16.44 12.76 9.70
CA LEU A 238 16.01 11.78 10.70
C LEU A 238 16.26 12.31 12.13
N PRO A 239 15.39 12.01 13.10
CA PRO A 239 15.68 12.20 14.52
C PRO A 239 16.94 11.42 14.94
N GLU A 240 17.65 11.90 15.97
CA GLU A 240 18.92 11.33 16.43
C GLU A 240 18.84 9.83 16.71
N LYS A 241 17.74 9.41 17.36
CA LYS A 241 17.38 8.01 17.62
C LYS A 241 17.46 7.11 16.38
N PHE A 242 17.25 7.66 15.18
CA PHE A 242 17.19 6.93 13.92
C PHE A 242 18.35 7.24 12.96
N HIS A 243 19.38 7.98 13.38
CA HIS A 243 20.55 8.28 12.53
C HIS A 243 21.26 7.02 12.00
N VAL A 244 21.18 5.89 12.72
CA VAL A 244 21.72 4.60 12.25
C VAL A 244 21.10 4.11 10.93
N LEU A 245 19.92 4.62 10.57
CA LEU A 245 19.23 4.29 9.32
C LEU A 245 19.63 5.22 8.17
N TYR A 246 20.38 6.30 8.42
CA TYR A 246 20.72 7.29 7.40
C TYR A 246 21.33 6.69 6.12
N PRO A 247 22.32 5.77 6.17
CA PRO A 247 22.89 5.18 4.95
C PRO A 247 21.88 4.36 4.14
N ILE A 248 20.84 3.84 4.79
CA ILE A 248 19.75 3.11 4.14
C ILE A 248 18.82 4.11 3.45
N PHE A 249 18.53 5.24 4.11
CA PHE A 249 17.73 6.30 3.52
C PHE A 249 18.38 6.94 2.29
N GLU A 250 19.70 7.14 2.31
CA GLU A 250 20.43 7.68 1.16
C GLU A 250 20.25 6.82 -0.10
N GLN A 251 20.26 5.49 0.06
CA GLN A 251 20.02 4.59 -1.07
C GLN A 251 18.54 4.40 -1.39
N ILE A 252 17.65 4.25 -0.39
CA ILE A 252 16.23 3.99 -0.64
C ILE A 252 15.53 5.19 -1.32
N LEU A 253 15.97 6.42 -0.99
CA LEU A 253 15.47 7.68 -1.54
C LEU A 253 16.41 8.28 -2.58
N ALA A 254 17.37 7.51 -3.10
CA ALA A 254 18.24 8.00 -4.16
C ALA A 254 17.40 8.40 -5.39
N LYS A 255 17.66 9.61 -5.88
CA LYS A 255 16.89 10.20 -6.99
C LYS A 255 17.10 9.42 -8.28
N LYS A 256 18.35 9.03 -8.55
CA LYS A 256 18.69 8.17 -9.68
C LYS A 256 18.34 6.72 -9.37
N ILE A 257 17.66 6.07 -10.31
CA ILE A 257 17.12 4.72 -10.13
C ILE A 257 18.20 3.64 -9.97
N ASP A 258 19.35 3.80 -10.60
CA ASP A 258 20.52 2.92 -10.53
C ASP A 258 21.27 3.00 -9.19
N GLN A 259 21.10 4.12 -8.47
CA GLN A 259 21.64 4.32 -7.12
C GLN A 259 20.70 3.79 -6.02
N ARG A 260 19.46 3.41 -6.36
CA ARG A 260 18.53 2.76 -5.45
C ARG A 260 18.83 1.27 -5.30
N PHE A 261 18.49 0.73 -4.14
CA PHE A 261 18.43 -0.72 -3.94
C PHE A 261 17.66 -1.40 -5.07
N ALA A 262 18.24 -2.45 -5.65
CA ALA A 262 17.64 -3.17 -6.76
C ALA A 262 16.41 -3.99 -6.33
N ASN A 263 16.37 -4.42 -5.06
CA ASN A 263 15.29 -5.22 -4.50
C ASN A 263 15.27 -5.12 -2.96
N ILE A 264 14.19 -5.64 -2.38
CA ILE A 264 13.97 -5.63 -0.93
C ILE A 264 15.03 -6.42 -0.14
N CYS A 265 15.59 -7.49 -0.73
CA CYS A 265 16.60 -8.31 -0.05
C CYS A 265 17.85 -7.49 0.33
N GLN A 266 18.30 -6.61 -0.56
CA GLN A 266 19.45 -5.72 -0.30
C GLN A 266 19.17 -4.76 0.88
N ILE A 267 17.93 -4.26 1.00
CA ILE A 267 17.53 -3.38 2.11
C ILE A 267 17.59 -4.14 3.44
N LYS A 268 17.05 -5.37 3.49
CA LYS A 268 17.08 -6.22 4.69
C LYS A 268 18.52 -6.52 5.12
N GLN A 269 19.39 -6.84 4.17
CA GLN A 269 20.82 -7.06 4.44
C GLN A 269 21.49 -5.80 5.02
N ALA A 270 21.18 -4.61 4.49
CA ALA A 270 21.70 -3.35 5.00
C ALA A 270 21.20 -3.05 6.43
N LEU A 271 19.92 -3.30 6.72
CA LEU A 271 19.36 -3.18 8.07
C LEU A 271 20.06 -4.10 9.08
N SER A 272 20.25 -5.38 8.74
CA SER A 272 20.90 -6.35 9.62
C SER A 272 22.35 -5.97 9.95
N LYS A 273 23.12 -5.52 8.95
CA LYS A 273 24.52 -5.06 9.14
C LYS A 273 24.60 -3.84 10.05
N ASN A 274 23.68 -2.88 9.91
CA ASN A 274 23.68 -1.67 10.72
C ASN A 274 23.30 -1.92 12.18
N VAL A 275 22.36 -2.85 12.44
CA VAL A 275 22.00 -3.25 13.81
C VAL A 275 23.18 -3.92 14.52
N GLN A 276 23.89 -4.84 13.85
CA GLN A 276 25.06 -5.52 14.42
C GLN A 276 26.21 -4.55 14.76
N ARG A 277 26.44 -3.53 13.91
CA ARG A 277 27.47 -2.49 14.17
C ARG A 277 27.19 -1.65 15.41
N LYS A 278 25.91 -1.43 15.77
CA LYS A 278 25.53 -0.70 16.99
C LYS A 278 25.82 -1.53 18.25
N SER A 279 25.48 -2.83 18.23
CA SER A 279 25.73 -3.75 19.36
C SER A 279 27.21 -3.87 19.71
N ASN A 280 28.10 -3.85 18.72
CA ASN A 280 29.54 -3.93 18.95
C ASN A 280 30.15 -2.62 19.49
N LYS A 281 29.48 -1.48 19.34
CA LYS A 281 29.95 -0.18 19.88
C LYS A 281 29.46 0.12 21.30
N SER A 282 28.44 -0.58 21.80
CA SER A 282 27.92 -0.43 23.17
C SER A 282 28.61 -1.33 24.20
N HIS A 283 29.68 -2.02 23.83
CA HIS A 283 30.45 -2.94 24.68
C HIS A 283 31.92 -2.51 24.87
N PHE A 284 32.24 -1.26 24.57
CA PHE A 284 33.54 -0.63 24.86
C PHE A 284 33.33 0.63 25.69
#